data_AF-A0A9X1ZRD2-F1
#
_entry.id   AF-A0A9X1ZRD2-F1
#
_cell.length_a   1.000
_cell.length_b   1.000
_cell.length_c   1.000
_cell.angle_alpha   90.00
_cell.angle_beta   90.00
_cell.angle_gamma   90.00
#
_symmetry.space_group_name_H-M   'P 1'
#
loop_
_entity.id
_entity.type
_entity.pdbx_description
1 polymer ?
#
loop_
_entity_poly.entity_id
_entity_poly.type
_entity_poly.pdbx_seq_one_letter_code
_entity_poly.pdbx_strand_id
1 'polypeptide(L)'
;MNNLKSLGFQNRLQQLKDRYDLNNLDLEILKKVQQYQIISICCTTEGGFDKKTGAFYTQERTLNYKIKIAFKRTANAPLEFVLIKAEEAEEDFFHFPKKTTSLNKAV
;
A
#
# COMPACT_ATOMS: atom_id res chain seq x y z
N MET A 1 -26.01 8.07 3.03
CA MET A 1 -25.94 6.74 2.37
C MET A 1 -24.48 6.33 2.11
N ASN A 2 -23.65 6.16 3.16
CA ASN A 2 -22.19 5.95 2.99
C ASN A 2 -21.69 4.55 3.39
N ASN A 3 -22.52 3.73 4.05
CA ASN A 3 -22.11 2.45 4.63
C ASN A 3 -21.95 1.31 3.58
N LEU A 4 -22.69 1.36 2.47
CA LEU A 4 -22.62 0.32 1.42
C LEU A 4 -21.29 0.32 0.66
N LYS A 5 -20.72 1.50 0.41
CA LYS A 5 -19.39 1.61 -0.25
C LYS A 5 -18.29 1.10 0.68
N SER A 6 -18.38 1.41 1.97
CA SER A 6 -17.44 0.92 2.99
C SER A 6 -17.42 -0.60 3.06
N LEU A 7 -18.58 -1.26 3.09
CA LEU A 7 -18.69 -2.71 3.17
C LEU A 7 -18.11 -3.41 1.93
N GLY A 8 -18.37 -2.87 0.74
CA GLY A 8 -17.85 -3.42 -0.52
C GLY A 8 -16.32 -3.39 -0.62
N PHE A 9 -15.69 -2.33 -0.11
CA PHE A 9 -14.23 -2.26 -0.05
C PHE A 9 -13.65 -3.16 1.03
N GLN A 10 -14.30 -3.30 2.19
CA GLN A 10 -13.85 -4.22 3.23
C GLN A 10 -13.84 -5.68 2.76
N ASN A 11 -14.89 -6.12 2.05
CA ASN A 11 -14.94 -7.46 1.47
C ASN A 11 -13.84 -7.66 0.42
N ARG A 12 -13.56 -6.65 -0.41
CA ARG A 12 -12.45 -6.70 -1.37
C ARG A 12 -11.08 -6.77 -0.70
N LEU A 13 -10.85 -6.00 0.36
CA LEU A 13 -9.59 -6.08 1.11
C LEU A 13 -9.40 -7.47 1.74
N GLN A 14 -10.46 -8.09 2.22
CA GLN A 14 -10.38 -9.46 2.74
C GLN A 14 -10.04 -10.44 1.61
N GLN A 15 -10.69 -10.32 0.45
CA GLN A 15 -10.35 -11.12 -0.73
C GLN A 15 -8.90 -10.93 -1.20
N LEU A 16 -8.31 -9.75 -1.03
CA LEU A 16 -6.89 -9.55 -1.34
C LEU A 16 -5.98 -10.37 -0.42
N LYS A 17 -6.30 -10.44 0.87
CA LYS A 17 -5.54 -11.25 1.85
C LYS A 17 -5.64 -12.74 1.55
N ASP A 18 -6.81 -13.19 1.09
CA ASP A 18 -7.03 -14.60 0.82
C ASP A 18 -6.40 -15.03 -0.53
N ARG A 19 -6.27 -14.10 -1.48
CA ARG A 19 -5.83 -14.39 -2.86
C ARG A 19 -4.36 -14.14 -3.10
N TYR A 20 -3.73 -13.27 -2.33
CA TYR A 20 -2.31 -12.94 -2.45
C TYR A 20 -1.58 -13.32 -1.18
N ASP A 21 -0.41 -13.92 -1.33
CA ASP A 21 0.51 -14.14 -0.21
C ASP A 21 1.16 -12.81 0.17
N LEU A 22 0.54 -12.11 1.12
CA LEU A 22 0.93 -10.78 1.59
C LEU A 22 1.85 -10.91 2.80
N ASN A 23 2.98 -10.22 2.76
CA ASN A 23 3.88 -10.18 3.90
C ASN A 23 3.28 -9.34 5.06
N ASN A 24 3.91 -9.41 6.24
CA ASN A 24 3.42 -8.67 7.41
C ASN A 24 3.33 -7.16 7.18
N LEU A 25 4.25 -6.59 6.40
CA LEU A 25 4.26 -5.16 6.07
C LEU A 25 3.05 -4.78 5.20
N ASP A 26 2.73 -5.58 4.19
CA ASP A 26 1.57 -5.40 3.32
C ASP A 26 0.28 -5.47 4.13
N LEU A 27 0.18 -6.41 5.08
CA LEU A 27 -0.97 -6.53 5.98
C LEU A 27 -1.11 -5.32 6.90
N GLU A 28 -0.01 -4.76 7.41
CA GLU A 28 -0.04 -3.51 8.18
C GLU A 28 -0.48 -2.31 7.34
N ILE A 29 0.00 -2.21 6.10
CA ILE A 29 -0.42 -1.17 5.15
C ILE A 29 -1.93 -1.29 4.91
N LEU A 30 -2.44 -2.49 4.66
CA LEU A 30 -3.87 -2.74 4.48
C LEU A 30 -4.69 -2.29 5.68
N LYS A 31 -4.26 -2.64 6.91
CA LYS A 31 -4.95 -2.23 8.14
C LYS A 31 -5.00 -0.71 8.30
N LYS A 32 -3.92 0.00 7.97
CA LYS A 32 -3.88 1.47 8.02
C LYS A 32 -4.79 2.09 6.97
N VAL A 33 -4.73 1.60 5.74
CA VAL A 33 -5.52 2.17 4.62
C VAL A 33 -7.01 1.88 4.75
N GLN A 34 -7.39 0.79 5.42
CA GLN A 34 -8.79 0.47 5.73
C GLN A 34 -9.47 1.54 6.60
N GLN A 35 -8.71 2.36 7.33
CA GLN A 35 -9.24 3.47 8.13
C GLN A 35 -9.59 4.70 7.27
N TYR A 36 -9.12 4.75 6.03
CA TYR A 36 -9.30 5.88 5.12
C TYR A 36 -10.40 5.62 4.10
N GLN A 37 -10.80 6.67 3.38
CA GLN A 37 -11.75 6.54 2.29
C GLN A 37 -11.05 5.95 1.07
N ILE A 38 -11.21 4.64 0.87
CA ILE A 38 -10.73 3.95 -0.32
C ILE A 38 -11.52 4.42 -1.54
N ILE A 39 -10.79 4.86 -2.57
CA ILE A 39 -11.34 5.35 -3.82
C ILE A 39 -11.29 4.24 -4.87
N SER A 40 -10.16 3.53 -4.98
CA SER A 40 -10.00 2.42 -5.92
C SER A 40 -8.95 1.41 -5.45
N ILE A 41 -9.09 0.19 -5.96
CA ILE A 41 -8.15 -0.92 -5.79
C ILE A 41 -7.90 -1.48 -7.19
N CYS A 42 -6.65 -1.48 -7.61
CA CYS A 42 -6.21 -2.05 -8.89
C CYS A 42 -5.27 -3.22 -8.62
N CYS A 43 -5.50 -4.34 -9.29
CA CYS A 43 -4.66 -5.53 -9.20
C CYS A 43 -4.22 -5.92 -10.60
N THR A 44 -3.01 -6.44 -10.73
CA THR A 44 -2.53 -7.01 -11.99
C THR A 44 -1.96 -8.40 -11.78
N THR A 45 -2.15 -9.25 -12.79
CA THR A 45 -1.54 -10.59 -12.87
C THR A 45 -0.21 -10.52 -13.62
N GLU A 46 -0.18 -9.77 -14.73
CA GLU A 46 0.98 -9.58 -15.60
C GLU A 46 1.55 -8.16 -15.44
N GLY A 47 2.87 -8.01 -15.53
CA GLY A 47 3.53 -6.72 -15.29
C GLY A 47 3.41 -6.23 -13.84
N GLY A 48 3.43 -4.92 -13.63
CA GLY A 48 3.42 -4.33 -12.29
C GLY A 48 3.24 -2.81 -12.22
N PHE A 49 3.00 -2.32 -11.02
CA PHE A 49 3.01 -0.90 -10.69
C PHE A 49 4.40 -0.47 -10.23
N ASP A 50 4.87 0.63 -10.80
CA ASP A 50 6.15 1.23 -10.43
C ASP A 50 6.09 1.93 -9.05
N LYS A 51 7.12 1.73 -8.22
CA LYS A 51 7.21 2.25 -6.84
C LYS A 51 7.08 3.77 -6.75
N LYS A 52 7.67 4.49 -7.70
CA LYS A 52 7.82 5.95 -7.63
C LYS A 52 6.61 6.66 -8.20
N THR A 53 6.09 6.16 -9.32
CA THR A 53 5.04 6.81 -10.11
C THR A 53 3.67 6.19 -9.88
N GLY A 54 3.61 4.93 -9.44
CA GLY A 54 2.39 4.14 -9.39
C GLY A 54 1.78 3.88 -10.77
N ALA A 55 2.55 4.07 -11.85
CA ALA A 55 2.15 3.78 -13.22
C ALA A 55 2.23 2.27 -13.48
N PHE A 56 1.30 1.76 -14.28
CA PHE A 56 1.30 0.36 -14.70
C PHE A 56 2.24 0.17 -15.90
N TYR A 57 3.08 -0.86 -15.83
CA TYR A 57 3.93 -1.30 -16.92
C TYR A 57 3.67 -2.79 -17.17
N THR A 58 3.51 -3.14 -18.44
CA THR A 58 3.29 -4.52 -18.89
C THR A 58 4.56 -5.37 -18.81
N GLN A 59 5.73 -4.74 -18.95
CA GLN A 59 7.03 -5.42 -18.84
C GLN A 59 7.34 -5.69 -17.36
N GLU A 60 7.77 -6.91 -17.06
CA GLU A 60 8.28 -7.24 -15.73
C GLU A 60 9.56 -6.45 -15.46
N ARG A 61 9.49 -5.48 -14.54
CA ARG A 61 10.63 -4.71 -14.05
C ARG A 61 11.11 -5.24 -12.70
N THR A 62 12.29 -4.80 -12.27
CA THR A 62 12.96 -5.23 -11.02
C THR A 62 12.13 -4.97 -9.75
N LEU A 63 11.19 -4.02 -9.76
CA LEU A 63 10.29 -3.73 -8.63
C LEU A 63 8.85 -3.61 -9.13
N ASN A 64 8.16 -4.74 -9.21
CA ASN A 64 6.76 -4.81 -9.65
C ASN A 64 5.84 -5.01 -8.44
N TYR A 65 5.09 -3.97 -8.09
CA TYR A 65 3.99 -4.12 -7.15
C TYR A 65 2.77 -4.63 -7.90
N LYS A 66 2.08 -5.64 -7.37
CA LYS A 66 0.91 -6.23 -8.02
C LYS A 66 -0.41 -5.53 -7.66
N ILE A 67 -0.43 -4.80 -6.56
CA ILE A 67 -1.64 -4.17 -6.03
C ILE A 67 -1.40 -2.69 -5.76
N LYS A 68 -2.30 -1.85 -6.26
CA LYS A 68 -2.35 -0.41 -5.98
C LYS A 68 -3.67 -0.06 -5.32
N ILE A 69 -3.61 0.65 -4.20
CA ILE A 69 -4.80 1.12 -3.47
C ILE A 69 -4.74 2.63 -3.41
N ALA A 70 -5.72 3.30 -4.03
CA ALA A 70 -5.87 4.74 -3.96
C ALA A 70 -6.89 5.11 -2.88
N PHE A 71 -6.53 6.05 -2.02
CA PHE A 71 -7.34 6.46 -0.89
C PHE A 71 -7.22 7.96 -0.63
N LYS A 72 -8.18 8.49 0.14
CA LYS A 72 -8.12 9.84 0.70
C LYS A 72 -8.22 9.74 2.22
N ARG A 73 -7.32 10.43 2.93
CA ARG A 73 -7.34 10.48 4.41
C ARG A 73 -8.62 11.12 4.94
N THR A 74 -9.10 12.15 4.25
CA THR A 74 -10.36 12.83 4.52
C THR A 74 -11.02 13.19 3.18
N ALA A 75 -12.30 13.54 3.16
CA ALA A 75 -13.02 13.84 1.90
C ALA A 75 -12.34 14.94 1.05
N ASN A 76 -11.70 15.91 1.72
CA ASN A 76 -11.04 17.06 1.11
C ASN A 76 -9.53 16.86 0.93
N ALA A 77 -8.97 15.74 1.41
CA ALA A 77 -7.55 15.44 1.24
C ALA A 77 -7.22 15.13 -0.23
N PRO A 78 -5.97 15.37 -0.65
CA PRO A 78 -5.48 14.90 -1.95
C PRO A 78 -5.59 13.38 -2.05
N LEU A 79 -5.66 12.89 -3.30
CA LEU A 79 -5.63 11.46 -3.56
C LEU A 79 -4.22 10.93 -3.30
N GLU A 80 -4.11 9.98 -2.38
CA GLU A 80 -2.89 9.25 -2.09
C GLU A 80 -3.01 7.81 -2.60
N PHE A 81 -1.90 7.11 -2.73
CA PHE A 81 -1.90 5.69 -3.03
C PHE A 81 -0.81 4.95 -2.27
N VAL A 82 -1.05 3.67 -2.04
CA VAL A 82 -0.03 2.71 -1.59
C VAL A 82 0.07 1.57 -2.59
N LEU A 83 1.23 0.94 -2.59
CA LEU A 83 1.54 -0.23 -3.37
C LEU A 83 1.90 -1.36 -2.42
N ILE A 84 1.34 -2.54 -2.64
CA ILE A 84 1.58 -3.74 -1.83
C ILE A 84 1.82 -4.95 -2.74
N LYS A 85 2.29 -6.06 -2.17
CA LYS A 85 2.69 -7.27 -2.91
C LYS A 85 3.75 -6.93 -3.96
N ALA A 86 4.94 -6.58 -3.50
CA ALA A 86 6.11 -6.59 -4.36
C ALA A 86 6.41 -8.04 -4.75
N GLU A 87 6.62 -8.30 -6.03
CA GLU A 87 7.37 -9.48 -6.47
C GLU A 87 8.84 -9.04 -6.52
N GLU A 88 9.66 -9.69 -5.69
CA GLU A 88 11.05 -9.32 -5.47
C GLU A 88 11.87 -9.33 -6.76
N ALA A 89 12.68 -8.30 -6.95
CA ALA A 89 14.10 -8.51 -7.15
C ALA A 89 14.87 -7.51 -6.26
N GLU A 90 15.41 -8.07 -5.18
CA GLU A 90 16.45 -7.55 -4.27
C GLU A 90 16.15 -6.42 -3.28
N GLU A 91 16.86 -6.54 -2.17
CA GLU A 91 16.77 -5.84 -0.89
C GLU A 91 17.04 -4.34 -1.02
N ASP A 92 16.00 -3.52 -1.18
CA ASP A 92 16.11 -2.10 -0.87
C ASP A 92 15.60 -1.86 0.55
N PHE A 93 16.56 -1.92 1.48
CA PHE A 93 16.45 -1.62 2.90
C PHE A 93 15.42 -0.51 3.17
N PHE A 94 14.32 -0.86 3.84
CA PHE A 94 13.37 0.12 4.37
C PHE A 94 14.07 0.99 5.43
N HIS A 95 14.63 2.13 5.03
CA HIS A 95 15.01 3.18 5.96
C HIS A 95 13.76 3.92 6.44
N PHE A 96 13.15 3.40 7.51
CA PHE A 96 12.33 4.26 8.36
C PHE A 96 13.27 5.27 9.03
N PRO A 97 12.99 6.59 8.97
CA PRO A 97 13.73 7.55 9.78
C PRO A 97 13.44 7.23 11.24
N LYS A 98 14.39 6.56 11.91
CA LYS A 98 14.40 6.46 13.37
C LYS A 98 14.56 7.89 13.88
N LYS A 99 13.55 8.42 14.59
CA LYS A 99 13.73 9.60 15.41
C LYS A 99 14.85 9.30 16.39
N THR A 100 16.04 9.87 16.16
CA THR A 100 17.10 9.93 17.15
C THR A 100 16.68 10.96 18.18
N THR A 101 16.08 10.50 19.27
CA THR A 101 16.03 11.28 20.50
C THR A 101 17.45 11.28 21.07
N SER A 102 18.25 12.28 20.70
CA SER A 102 19.49 12.59 21.40
C SER A 102 19.13 13.06 22.81
N LEU A 103 19.17 12.13 23.78
CA LEU A 103 19.23 12.51 25.19
C LEU A 103 20.64 13.05 25.42
N ASN A 104 20.78 14.37 25.46
CA ASN A 104 21.99 15.03 25.95
C ASN A 104 22.18 14.61 27.41
N LYS A 105 23.17 13.75 27.66
CA LYS A 105 23.67 13.48 29.02
C LYS A 105 24.65 14.60 29.34
N ALA A 106 24.16 15.65 30.00
CA ALA A 106 25.03 16.62 30.65
C ALA A 106 25.71 15.94 31.85
N VAL A 107 27.04 15.97 31.87
CA VAL A 107 27.88 15.80 33.06
C VAL A 107 28.60 17.12 33.23
#